data_AF-A0A0G2R256-F1
#
_entry.id   AF-A0A0G2R256-F1
#
_cell.length_a   1.000
_cell.length_b   1.000
_cell.length_c   1.000
_cell.angle_alpha   90.00
_cell.angle_beta   90.00
_cell.angle_gamma   90.00
#
_symmetry.space_group_name_H-M   'P 1'
#
loop_
_entity.id
_entity.type
_entity.pdbx_description
1 polymer ?
#
loop_
_entity_poly.entity_id
_entity_poly.type
_entity_poly.pdbx_seq_one_letter_code
_entity_poly.pdbx_strand_id
1 'polypeptide(L)'
;MSLPTKRFRLSAKNFFLTYPECSLSKDDALTQLLAIPLPTNKKFIRVTREFHEDGNPHIHVLLQLEGKAQITNQRIFDLRHLHSSRCFHPNIQSVKSCSDVKAYVEKDGDYTDWGEFQIDSRYSRGGTHDLLTRYAGASNATSVQELLQIIKEKDPRSFSLQYHNIRANAERIFARPVAMFRSNWAYSSFHVTQGIQQWLVTNFDENSAARPFENNIFILKENIDRPISLILEGPSRTGKTEWARSLGPHNYICGYMDFNPHTFRNDVMYNIIDNIAPRDLKLKHWKQLIGAERDWQSKYKYGKKPVQIIGGIPAIILCNPGSDSSYSEFLDKRENISLRQWTRQNARFEFITSPLYTLQRDGIDTTMTMT
;
A
#
# COMPACT_ATOMS: atom_id res chain seq x y z
N MET A 1 35.31 -5.66 -60.17
CA MET A 1 34.16 -6.39 -59.61
C MET A 1 33.18 -5.37 -59.07
N SER A 2 32.07 -5.13 -59.77
CA SER A 2 30.99 -4.25 -59.30
C SER A 2 30.31 -4.86 -58.07
N LEU A 3 30.20 -4.10 -56.98
CA LEU A 3 29.44 -4.50 -55.80
C LEU A 3 28.02 -4.94 -56.23
N PRO A 4 27.49 -6.08 -55.72
CA PRO A 4 26.15 -6.52 -56.09
C PRO A 4 25.13 -5.47 -55.65
N THR A 5 24.37 -4.94 -56.62
CA THR A 5 23.27 -4.00 -56.39
C THR A 5 22.28 -4.63 -55.40
N LYS A 6 22.17 -4.04 -54.22
CA LYS A 6 21.26 -4.49 -53.15
C LYS A 6 19.82 -4.44 -53.70
N ARG A 7 19.21 -5.60 -53.97
CA ARG A 7 17.82 -5.67 -54.44
C ARG A 7 16.88 -5.18 -53.34
N PHE A 8 15.91 -4.33 -53.69
CA PHE A 8 14.90 -3.84 -52.77
C PHE A 8 14.15 -5.01 -52.12
N ARG A 9 14.17 -5.06 -50.79
CA ARG A 9 13.45 -6.07 -50.00
C ARG A 9 13.07 -5.47 -48.66
N LEU A 10 11.78 -5.30 -48.43
CA LEU A 10 11.21 -4.89 -47.15
C LEU A 10 10.34 -6.01 -46.59
N SER A 11 10.54 -6.35 -45.31
CA SER A 11 9.75 -7.38 -44.63
C SER A 11 9.18 -6.77 -43.36
N ALA A 12 7.88 -6.47 -43.38
CA ALA A 12 7.20 -5.81 -42.28
C ALA A 12 5.72 -6.20 -42.21
N LYS A 13 5.13 -6.00 -41.03
CA LYS A 13 3.69 -6.14 -40.80
C LYS A 13 2.95 -4.82 -41.08
N ASN A 14 3.63 -3.70 -40.86
CA ASN A 14 3.09 -2.36 -41.04
C ASN A 14 3.99 -1.56 -41.98
N PHE A 15 3.39 -0.77 -42.85
CA PHE A 15 4.06 0.07 -43.83
C PHE A 15 3.56 1.51 -43.71
N PHE A 16 4.47 2.45 -43.92
CA PHE A 16 4.16 3.87 -44.09
C PHE A 16 4.56 4.26 -45.52
N LEU A 17 3.59 4.78 -46.26
CA LEU A 17 3.77 5.20 -47.64
C LEU A 17 3.66 6.72 -47.68
N THR A 18 4.56 7.37 -48.41
CA THR A 18 4.51 8.81 -48.65
C THR A 18 4.54 9.07 -50.13
N TYR A 19 3.47 9.66 -50.67
CA TYR A 19 3.35 10.05 -52.06
C TYR A 19 3.58 11.57 -52.15
N PRO A 20 4.79 12.01 -52.56
CA PRO A 20 5.05 13.43 -52.78
C PRO A 20 4.26 13.94 -53.99
N GLU A 21 3.89 15.22 -53.95
CA GLU A 21 3.16 15.94 -55.01
C GLU A 21 1.94 15.17 -55.58
N CYS A 22 1.19 14.51 -54.70
CA CYS A 22 0.08 13.65 -55.09
C CYS A 22 -1.25 14.41 -55.07
N SER A 23 -1.83 14.62 -56.26
CA SER A 23 -3.11 15.31 -56.43
C SER A 23 -4.34 14.40 -56.34
N LEU A 24 -4.16 13.12 -55.98
CA LEU A 24 -5.28 12.18 -55.84
C LEU A 24 -6.17 12.54 -54.65
N SER A 25 -7.44 12.16 -54.73
CA SER A 25 -8.31 12.18 -53.56
C SER A 25 -7.92 11.05 -52.60
N LYS A 26 -8.18 11.24 -51.30
CA LYS A 26 -7.91 10.21 -50.28
C LYS A 26 -8.72 8.94 -50.55
N ASP A 27 -9.95 9.09 -51.04
CA ASP A 27 -10.86 7.98 -51.29
C ASP A 27 -10.45 7.17 -52.54
N ASP A 28 -9.96 7.85 -53.60
CA ASP A 28 -9.41 7.17 -54.78
C ASP A 28 -8.13 6.40 -54.44
N ALA A 29 -7.25 7.01 -53.64
CA ALA A 29 -6.05 6.37 -53.14
C ALA A 29 -6.40 5.14 -52.29
N LEU A 30 -7.35 5.27 -51.37
CA LEU A 30 -7.82 4.16 -50.53
C LEU A 30 -8.40 3.01 -51.35
N THR A 31 -9.25 3.34 -52.34
CA THR A 31 -9.88 2.34 -53.22
C THR A 31 -8.84 1.55 -54.01
N GLN A 32 -7.83 2.24 -54.57
CA GLN A 32 -6.73 1.58 -55.27
C GLN A 32 -5.88 0.73 -54.32
N LEU A 33 -5.55 1.23 -53.12
CA LEU A 33 -4.79 0.48 -52.12
C LEU A 33 -5.50 -0.79 -51.67
N LEU A 34 -6.82 -0.75 -51.54
CA LEU A 34 -7.63 -1.92 -51.21
C LEU A 34 -7.55 -2.99 -52.31
N ALA A 35 -7.56 -2.58 -53.58
CA ALA A 35 -7.51 -3.47 -54.73
C ALA A 35 -6.15 -4.15 -54.96
N ILE A 36 -5.04 -3.62 -54.41
CA ILE A 36 -3.70 -4.20 -54.60
C ILE A 36 -3.59 -5.58 -53.93
N PRO A 37 -3.26 -6.66 -54.65
CA PRO A 37 -3.06 -7.96 -54.03
C PRO A 37 -1.77 -7.96 -53.20
N LEU A 38 -1.88 -8.35 -51.93
CA LEU A 38 -0.74 -8.48 -51.01
C LEU A 38 -0.62 -9.91 -50.47
N PRO A 39 0.58 -10.37 -50.05
CA PRO A 39 0.78 -11.72 -49.51
C PRO A 39 0.00 -12.04 -48.23
N THR A 40 -0.50 -11.02 -47.53
CA THR A 40 -1.26 -11.13 -46.28
C THR A 40 -2.44 -10.16 -46.32
N ASN A 41 -3.53 -10.50 -45.64
CA ASN A 41 -4.73 -9.67 -45.57
C ASN A 41 -4.43 -8.29 -44.98
N LYS A 42 -5.13 -7.27 -45.50
CA LYS A 42 -5.12 -5.91 -44.97
C LYS A 42 -6.08 -5.83 -43.79
N LYS A 43 -5.64 -5.27 -42.67
CA LYS A 43 -6.47 -5.09 -41.47
C LYS A 43 -6.91 -3.65 -41.28
N PHE A 44 -6.01 -2.72 -41.57
CA PHE A 44 -6.27 -1.30 -41.40
C PHE A 44 -5.50 -0.49 -42.45
N ILE A 45 -6.16 0.50 -43.02
CA ILE A 45 -5.55 1.51 -43.89
C ILE A 45 -6.06 2.87 -43.44
N ARG A 46 -5.14 3.81 -43.20
CA ARG A 46 -5.46 5.23 -43.03
C ARG A 46 -4.75 6.03 -44.11
N VAL A 47 -5.49 6.87 -44.82
CA VAL A 47 -4.96 7.78 -45.84
C VAL A 47 -5.17 9.20 -45.37
N THR A 48 -4.11 10.01 -45.38
CA THR A 48 -4.17 11.42 -44.99
C THR A 48 -3.55 12.31 -46.04
N ARG A 49 -4.06 13.53 -46.11
CA ARG A 49 -3.56 14.55 -47.00
C ARG A 49 -2.83 15.60 -46.15
N GLU A 50 -1.56 15.80 -46.44
CA GLU A 50 -0.72 16.81 -45.81
C GLU A 50 -0.42 17.89 -46.86
N PHE A 51 -0.47 19.16 -46.46
CA PHE A 51 0.00 20.26 -47.30
C PHE A 51 1.38 20.67 -46.79
N HIS A 52 2.39 20.53 -47.63
CA HIS A 52 3.71 21.08 -47.30
C HIS A 52 3.65 22.61 -47.24
N GLU A 53 4.62 23.25 -46.55
CA GLU A 53 4.74 24.71 -46.46
C GLU A 53 4.79 25.39 -47.85
N ASP A 54 5.25 24.66 -48.86
CA ASP A 54 5.29 25.08 -50.27
C ASP A 54 3.92 25.00 -51.00
N GLY A 55 2.86 24.59 -50.31
CA GLY A 55 1.50 24.47 -50.85
C GLY A 55 1.21 23.20 -51.67
N ASN A 56 2.21 22.36 -51.92
CA ASN A 56 2.05 21.11 -52.67
C ASN A 56 1.43 20.00 -51.80
N PRO A 57 0.40 19.28 -52.30
CA PRO A 57 -0.28 18.24 -51.53
C PRO A 57 0.52 16.93 -51.53
N HIS A 58 0.73 16.36 -50.35
CA HIS A 58 1.29 15.03 -50.12
C HIS A 58 0.22 14.08 -49.58
N ILE A 59 0.34 12.80 -49.92
CA ILE A 59 -0.50 11.76 -49.32
C ILE A 59 0.37 10.86 -48.45
N HIS A 60 -0.03 10.70 -47.19
CA HIS A 60 0.56 9.75 -46.26
C HIS A 60 -0.41 8.59 -46.03
N VAL A 61 0.11 7.38 -46.00
CA VAL A 61 -0.69 6.17 -45.81
C VAL A 61 -0.06 5.30 -44.74
N LEU A 62 -0.86 4.94 -43.74
CA LEU A 62 -0.53 3.89 -42.79
C LEU A 62 -1.27 2.61 -43.19
N LEU A 63 -0.52 1.57 -43.56
CA LEU A 63 -1.05 0.25 -43.93
C LEU A 63 -0.63 -0.79 -42.89
N GLN A 64 -1.60 -1.47 -42.29
CA GLN A 64 -1.39 -2.58 -41.36
C GLN A 64 -1.94 -3.88 -41.95
N LEU A 65 -1.09 -4.90 -41.93
CA LEU A 65 -1.41 -6.24 -42.41
C LEU A 65 -1.59 -7.21 -41.24
N GLU A 66 -2.29 -8.31 -41.51
CA GLU A 66 -2.48 -9.39 -40.55
C GLU A 66 -1.16 -10.07 -40.16
N GLY A 67 -0.30 -10.32 -41.15
CA GLY A 67 1.00 -10.97 -41.00
C GLY A 67 2.14 -10.12 -41.58
N LYS A 68 3.37 -10.62 -41.47
CA LYS A 68 4.52 -9.98 -42.13
C LYS A 68 4.44 -10.25 -43.64
N ALA A 69 4.41 -9.20 -44.45
CA ALA A 69 4.55 -9.30 -45.89
C ALA A 69 5.99 -8.99 -46.30
N GLN A 70 6.50 -9.75 -47.27
CA GLN A 70 7.76 -9.45 -47.93
C GLN A 70 7.49 -8.75 -49.27
N ILE A 71 7.97 -7.52 -49.39
CA ILE A 71 7.82 -6.69 -50.58
C ILE A 71 9.18 -6.59 -51.26
N THR A 72 9.27 -7.15 -52.46
CA THR A 72 10.46 -7.12 -53.32
C THR A 72 10.27 -6.21 -54.53
N ASN A 73 9.03 -5.89 -54.88
CA ASN A 73 8.69 -4.97 -55.97
C ASN A 73 8.41 -3.57 -55.38
N GLN A 74 9.26 -2.60 -55.69
CA GLN A 74 9.09 -1.22 -55.25
C GLN A 74 7.86 -0.53 -55.87
N ARG A 75 7.35 -1.01 -57.02
CA ARG A 75 6.21 -0.42 -57.73
C ARG A 75 4.85 -1.00 -57.32
N ILE A 76 4.81 -1.87 -56.32
CA ILE A 76 3.57 -2.56 -55.91
C ILE A 76 2.50 -1.58 -55.40
N PHE A 77 2.93 -0.43 -54.87
CA PHE A 77 2.06 0.61 -54.32
C PHE A 77 1.95 1.84 -55.22
N ASP A 78 2.27 1.73 -56.51
CA ASP A 78 2.10 2.84 -57.45
C ASP A 78 0.60 3.14 -57.64
N LEU A 79 0.22 4.41 -57.48
CA LEU A 79 -1.15 4.87 -57.69
C LEU A 79 -1.28 5.56 -59.05
N ARG A 80 -2.42 5.41 -59.72
CA ARG A 80 -2.67 6.01 -61.04
C ARG A 80 -3.80 7.02 -60.95
N HIS A 81 -3.68 8.10 -61.72
CA HIS A 81 -4.78 9.05 -61.87
C HIS A 81 -5.85 8.50 -62.80
N LEU A 82 -7.13 8.67 -62.46
CA LEU A 82 -8.25 8.13 -63.25
C LEU A 82 -8.39 8.80 -64.63
N HIS A 83 -8.11 10.09 -64.70
CA HIS A 83 -8.30 10.92 -65.90
C HIS A 83 -7.00 11.39 -66.57
N SER A 84 -5.83 10.97 -66.07
CA SER A 84 -4.55 11.40 -66.65
C SER A 84 -3.55 10.25 -66.63
N SER A 85 -2.54 10.29 -67.51
CA SER A 85 -1.48 9.29 -67.55
C SER A 85 -0.45 9.42 -66.41
N ARG A 86 -0.75 10.22 -65.37
CA ARG A 86 0.14 10.43 -64.23
C ARG A 86 0.12 9.22 -63.29
N CYS A 87 1.31 8.83 -62.85
CA CYS A 87 1.55 7.73 -61.93
C CYS A 87 2.33 8.26 -60.72
N PHE A 88 1.88 7.95 -59.52
CA PHE A 88 2.46 8.40 -58.26
C PHE A 88 3.17 7.24 -57.57
N HIS A 89 4.48 7.38 -57.38
CA HIS A 89 5.32 6.38 -56.74
C HIS A 89 5.58 6.76 -55.28
N PRO A 90 5.27 5.88 -54.30
CA PRO A 90 5.49 6.20 -52.90
C PRO A 90 6.91 5.93 -52.44
N ASN A 91 7.35 6.69 -51.45
CA ASN A 91 8.40 6.24 -50.54
C ASN A 91 7.83 5.18 -49.59
N ILE A 92 8.35 3.95 -49.64
CA ILE A 92 7.87 2.81 -48.85
C ILE A 92 8.79 2.60 -47.65
N GLN A 93 8.26 2.79 -46.44
CA GLN A 93 8.99 2.57 -45.20
C GLN A 93 8.32 1.51 -44.33
N SER A 94 9.14 0.67 -43.68
CA SER A 94 8.65 -0.30 -42.70
C SER A 94 8.46 0.37 -41.35
N VAL A 95 7.28 0.23 -40.76
CA VAL A 95 6.97 0.81 -39.45
C VAL A 95 7.14 -0.23 -38.36
N LYS A 96 8.02 0.08 -37.40
CA LYS A 96 8.28 -0.77 -36.22
C LYS A 96 7.31 -0.50 -35.06
N SER A 97 6.86 0.74 -34.90
CA SER A 97 5.97 1.21 -33.82
C SER A 97 4.74 1.88 -34.44
N CYS A 98 3.54 1.33 -34.26
CA CYS A 98 2.32 1.92 -34.81
C CYS A 98 1.79 3.08 -33.95
N SER A 99 2.22 3.20 -32.70
CA SER A 99 1.75 4.23 -31.76
C SER A 99 2.23 5.63 -32.16
N ASP A 100 3.49 5.74 -32.58
CA ASP A 100 4.07 7.03 -33.02
C ASP A 100 3.45 7.50 -34.34
N VAL A 101 3.12 6.56 -35.24
CA VAL A 101 2.49 6.89 -36.53
C VAL A 101 1.02 7.28 -36.37
N LYS A 102 0.30 6.71 -35.40
CA LYS A 102 -1.07 7.13 -35.11
C LYS A 102 -1.13 8.58 -34.62
N ALA A 103 -0.22 8.97 -33.72
CA ALA A 103 -0.10 10.35 -33.24
C ALA A 103 0.35 11.34 -34.33
N TYR A 104 1.24 10.91 -35.24
CA TYR A 104 1.66 11.72 -36.39
C TYR A 104 0.48 12.02 -37.33
N VAL A 105 -0.41 11.06 -37.52
CA VAL A 105 -1.49 11.11 -38.51
C VAL A 105 -2.77 11.76 -37.95
N GLU A 106 -2.93 11.83 -36.63
CA GLU A 106 -4.05 12.53 -35.97
C GLU A 106 -3.86 14.06 -35.89
N LYS A 107 -2.67 14.57 -36.23
CA LYS A 107 -2.32 15.98 -36.02
C LYS A 107 -3.10 16.97 -36.89
N ASP A 108 -3.47 16.57 -38.11
CA ASP A 108 -4.07 17.48 -39.11
C ASP A 108 -5.55 17.20 -39.42
N GLY A 109 -6.17 16.23 -38.76
CA GLY A 109 -7.63 15.99 -38.77
C GLY A 109 -8.28 15.55 -40.10
N ASP A 110 -7.59 15.65 -41.25
CA ASP A 110 -8.13 15.31 -42.57
C ASP A 110 -7.72 13.89 -43.03
N TYR A 111 -8.37 12.85 -42.53
CA TYR A 111 -8.06 11.44 -42.84
C TYR A 111 -9.27 10.60 -43.29
N THR A 112 -9.01 9.52 -44.03
CA THR A 112 -10.00 8.48 -44.36
C THR A 112 -9.47 7.12 -43.90
N ASP A 113 -10.32 6.37 -43.19
CA ASP A 113 -9.97 5.06 -42.61
C ASP A 113 -10.75 3.91 -43.25
N TRP A 114 -10.09 2.75 -43.30
CA TRP A 114 -10.72 1.47 -43.59
C TRP A 114 -10.21 0.40 -42.61
N GLY A 115 -11.14 -0.37 -42.04
CA GLY A 115 -10.85 -1.45 -41.10
C GLY A 115 -10.62 -0.99 -39.65
N GLU A 116 -10.20 -1.92 -38.79
CA GLU A 116 -9.97 -1.67 -37.36
C GLU A 116 -8.48 -1.74 -37.02
N PHE A 117 -7.97 -0.67 -36.40
CA PHE A 117 -6.57 -0.58 -35.99
C PHE A 117 -6.26 -1.51 -34.80
N GLN A 118 -5.29 -2.40 -34.97
CA GLN A 118 -4.85 -3.32 -33.92
C GLN A 118 -3.55 -2.85 -33.26
N ILE A 119 -3.61 -2.59 -31.96
CA ILE A 119 -2.43 -2.28 -31.12
C ILE A 119 -1.70 -3.58 -30.81
N ASP A 120 -0.50 -3.76 -31.37
CA ASP A 120 0.35 -4.92 -31.08
C ASP A 120 1.04 -4.70 -29.72
N SER A 121 0.58 -5.40 -28.68
CA SER A 121 0.99 -5.27 -27.26
C SER A 121 2.49 -5.49 -27.00
N ARG A 122 3.24 -5.96 -28.00
CA ARG A 122 4.69 -6.20 -27.94
C ARG A 122 5.54 -4.96 -28.24
N TYR A 123 4.95 -3.89 -28.75
CA TYR A 123 5.66 -2.65 -29.11
C TYR A 123 5.26 -1.43 -28.28
N SER A 124 4.53 -1.62 -27.16
CA SER A 124 4.40 -0.62 -26.09
C SER A 124 5.75 -0.40 -25.40
N ARG A 125 6.72 0.17 -26.12
CA ARG A 125 8.00 0.65 -25.58
C ARG A 125 7.98 2.18 -25.56
N GLY A 126 7.33 2.71 -24.54
CA GLY A 126 7.45 4.09 -24.07
C GLY A 126 6.98 4.07 -22.62
N GLY A 127 7.88 3.95 -21.66
CA GLY A 127 8.48 5.13 -21.04
C GLY A 127 7.66 5.46 -19.80
N THR A 128 8.30 5.71 -18.67
CA THR A 128 7.73 5.91 -17.31
C THR A 128 6.44 6.76 -17.26
N HIS A 129 6.21 7.62 -18.25
CA HIS A 129 5.00 8.41 -18.45
C HIS A 129 3.70 7.60 -18.67
N ASP A 130 3.72 6.45 -19.36
CA ASP A 130 2.51 5.64 -19.62
C ASP A 130 2.04 4.92 -18.35
N LEU A 131 2.97 4.37 -17.55
CA LEU A 131 2.65 3.77 -16.25
C LEU A 131 2.15 4.83 -15.26
N LEU A 132 2.79 6.00 -15.22
CA LEU A 132 2.37 7.10 -14.34
C LEU A 132 0.96 7.59 -14.70
N THR A 133 0.63 7.70 -16.00
CA THR A 133 -0.71 8.04 -16.49
C THR A 133 -1.74 6.94 -16.20
N ARG A 134 -1.36 5.66 -16.32
CA ARG A 134 -2.21 4.50 -15.99
C ARG A 134 -2.55 4.45 -14.50
N TYR A 135 -1.58 4.68 -13.63
CA TYR A 135 -1.76 4.57 -12.18
C TYR A 135 -2.10 5.88 -11.47
N ALA A 136 -2.05 7.04 -12.14
CA ALA A 136 -2.46 8.32 -11.54
C ALA A 136 -3.88 8.27 -10.95
N GLY A 137 -4.81 7.60 -11.64
CA GLY A 137 -6.17 7.38 -11.11
C GLY A 137 -6.20 6.48 -9.89
N ALA A 138 -5.35 5.45 -9.85
CA ALA A 138 -5.24 4.54 -8.71
C ALA A 138 -4.61 5.23 -7.48
N SER A 139 -3.69 6.17 -7.70
CA SER A 139 -3.10 7.01 -6.64
C SER A 139 -4.11 7.95 -6.00
N ASN A 140 -5.10 8.41 -6.76
CA ASN A 140 -6.16 9.31 -6.28
C ASN A 140 -7.41 8.57 -5.78
N ALA A 141 -7.42 7.23 -5.79
CA ALA A 141 -8.54 6.46 -5.28
C ALA A 141 -8.74 6.73 -3.79
N THR A 142 -9.99 6.70 -3.35
CA THR A 142 -10.39 6.97 -1.95
C THR A 142 -10.69 5.70 -1.16
N SER A 143 -10.73 4.55 -1.85
CA SER A 143 -11.02 3.26 -1.25
C SER A 143 -10.31 2.10 -1.95
N VAL A 144 -10.22 0.96 -1.25
CA VAL A 144 -9.70 -0.30 -1.79
C VAL A 144 -10.47 -0.72 -3.04
N GLN A 145 -11.80 -0.62 -3.02
CA GLN A 145 -12.66 -1.03 -4.13
C GLN A 145 -12.44 -0.18 -5.38
N GLU A 146 -12.36 1.14 -5.21
CA GLU A 146 -12.12 2.08 -6.29
C GLU A 146 -10.75 1.85 -6.94
N LEU A 147 -9.70 1.69 -6.12
CA LEU A 147 -8.36 1.38 -6.63
C LEU A 147 -8.34 0.07 -7.43
N LEU A 148 -8.98 -0.99 -6.91
CA LEU A 148 -9.04 -2.28 -7.60
C LEU A 148 -9.80 -2.19 -8.93
N GLN A 149 -10.88 -1.41 -8.99
CA GLN A 149 -11.64 -1.20 -10.22
C GLN A 149 -10.82 -0.45 -11.28
N ILE A 150 -10.13 0.62 -10.88
CA ILE A 150 -9.27 1.40 -11.79
C ILE A 150 -8.14 0.52 -12.37
N ILE A 151 -7.51 -0.31 -11.53
CA ILE A 151 -6.44 -1.22 -12.01
C ILE A 151 -7.01 -2.31 -12.92
N LYS A 152 -8.21 -2.84 -12.62
CA LYS A 152 -8.87 -3.82 -13.48
C LYS A 152 -9.17 -3.26 -14.87
N GLU A 153 -9.58 -1.99 -14.96
CA GLU A 153 -9.90 -1.32 -16.23
C GLU A 153 -8.65 -0.92 -17.02
N LYS A 154 -7.64 -0.34 -16.35
CA LYS A 154 -6.45 0.23 -17.01
C LYS A 154 -5.31 -0.77 -17.21
N ASP A 155 -5.26 -1.84 -16.41
CA ASP A 155 -4.27 -2.91 -16.50
C ASP A 155 -4.85 -4.29 -16.09
N PRO A 156 -5.76 -4.85 -16.92
CA PRO A 156 -6.41 -6.13 -16.64
C PRO A 156 -5.42 -7.28 -16.53
N ARG A 157 -4.28 -7.20 -17.22
CA ARG A 157 -3.25 -8.25 -17.18
C ARG A 157 -2.60 -8.33 -15.80
N SER A 158 -2.13 -7.21 -15.25
CA SER A 158 -1.54 -7.21 -13.90
C SER A 158 -2.60 -7.50 -12.85
N PHE A 159 -3.83 -7.00 -13.04
CA PHE A 159 -4.94 -7.34 -12.16
C PHE A 159 -5.14 -8.85 -12.06
N SER A 160 -5.19 -9.58 -13.18
CA SER A 160 -5.36 -11.03 -13.18
C SER A 160 -4.15 -11.79 -12.63
N LEU A 161 -2.93 -11.40 -13.01
CA LEU A 161 -1.72 -12.13 -12.61
C LEU A 161 -1.25 -11.82 -11.18
N GLN A 162 -1.50 -10.61 -10.68
CA GLN A 162 -0.98 -10.11 -9.41
C GLN A 162 -2.08 -9.66 -8.43
N TYR A 163 -3.31 -10.13 -8.62
CA TYR A 163 -4.48 -9.73 -7.83
C TYR A 163 -4.21 -9.70 -6.32
N HIS A 164 -3.60 -10.76 -5.78
CA HIS A 164 -3.32 -10.90 -4.35
C HIS A 164 -2.37 -9.81 -3.82
N ASN A 165 -1.33 -9.45 -4.59
CA ASN A 165 -0.39 -8.40 -4.20
C ASN A 165 -1.03 -7.02 -4.30
N ILE A 166 -1.78 -6.76 -5.38
CA ILE A 166 -2.47 -5.49 -5.61
C ILE A 166 -3.50 -5.25 -4.48
N ARG A 167 -4.30 -6.27 -4.16
CA ARG A 167 -5.27 -6.21 -3.06
C ARG A 167 -4.60 -5.98 -1.72
N ALA A 168 -3.56 -6.75 -1.38
CA ALA A 168 -2.86 -6.59 -0.10
C ALA A 168 -2.22 -5.20 0.04
N ASN A 169 -1.70 -4.63 -1.05
CA ASN A 169 -1.17 -3.27 -1.04
C ASN A 169 -2.28 -2.22 -0.90
N ALA A 170 -3.39 -2.38 -1.61
CA ALA A 170 -4.54 -1.49 -1.50
C ALA A 170 -5.09 -1.48 -0.06
N GLU A 171 -5.27 -2.65 0.55
CA GLU A 171 -5.71 -2.78 1.94
C GLU A 171 -4.75 -2.10 2.93
N ARG A 172 -3.43 -2.11 2.66
CA ARG A 172 -2.45 -1.38 3.48
C ARG A 172 -2.51 0.13 3.29
N ILE A 173 -2.65 0.62 2.05
CA ILE A 173 -2.71 2.05 1.74
C ILE A 173 -3.95 2.68 2.37
N PHE A 174 -5.09 2.00 2.29
CA PHE A 174 -6.36 2.47 2.84
C PHE A 174 -6.65 1.95 4.25
N ALA A 175 -5.66 1.33 4.91
CA ALA A 175 -5.82 0.91 6.29
C ALA A 175 -6.08 2.13 7.15
N ARG A 176 -7.25 2.17 7.81
CA ARG A 176 -7.53 3.20 8.80
C ARG A 176 -6.47 3.08 9.90
N PRO A 177 -5.91 4.20 10.38
CA PRO A 177 -5.09 4.18 11.60
C PRO A 177 -5.86 3.43 12.68
N VAL A 178 -5.22 2.48 13.34
CA VAL A 178 -5.84 1.75 14.45
C VAL A 178 -6.27 2.79 15.48
N ALA A 179 -7.57 2.90 15.71
CA ALA A 179 -8.11 3.87 16.65
C ALA A 179 -7.52 3.60 18.03
N MET A 180 -6.93 4.63 18.64
CA MET A 180 -6.47 4.52 20.02
C MET A 180 -7.66 4.18 20.92
N PHE A 181 -7.43 3.28 21.87
CA PHE A 181 -8.45 2.93 22.87
C PHE A 181 -8.99 4.19 23.52
N ARG A 182 -10.32 4.31 23.64
CA ARG A 182 -10.98 5.37 24.40
C ARG A 182 -11.71 4.72 25.56
N SER A 183 -11.37 5.10 26.79
CA SER A 183 -12.11 4.63 27.95
C SER A 183 -13.52 5.22 27.95
N ASN A 184 -14.49 4.44 28.41
CA ASN A 184 -15.84 4.93 28.67
C ASN A 184 -15.93 5.70 29.99
N TRP A 185 -14.86 5.70 30.79
CA TRP A 185 -14.82 6.26 32.14
C TRP A 185 -13.80 7.39 32.19
N ALA A 186 -14.15 8.48 32.89
CA ALA A 186 -13.18 9.53 33.19
C ALA A 186 -12.12 8.99 34.16
N TYR A 187 -10.87 9.42 34.01
CA TYR A 187 -9.81 9.00 34.93
C TYR A 187 -10.13 9.32 36.41
N SER A 188 -10.85 10.41 36.66
CA SER A 188 -11.30 10.82 37.99
C SER A 188 -12.28 9.85 38.66
N SER A 189 -12.93 8.94 37.93
CA SER A 189 -13.79 7.91 38.52
C SER A 189 -13.03 6.71 39.08
N PHE A 190 -11.72 6.62 38.84
CA PHE A 190 -10.90 5.53 39.35
C PHE A 190 -10.37 5.84 40.76
N HIS A 191 -10.60 4.92 41.70
CA HIS A 191 -10.04 4.91 43.03
C HIS A 191 -8.78 4.03 43.05
N VAL A 192 -7.63 4.67 42.82
CA VAL A 192 -6.32 4.01 42.80
C VAL A 192 -5.70 3.95 44.21
N THR A 193 -4.91 2.91 44.47
CA THR A 193 -4.15 2.79 45.73
C THR A 193 -3.05 3.84 45.80
N GLN A 194 -2.60 4.17 47.02
CA GLN A 194 -1.47 5.09 47.22
C GLN A 194 -0.21 4.63 46.48
N GLY A 195 0.01 3.33 46.39
CA GLY A 195 1.18 2.80 45.72
C GLY A 195 1.13 2.90 44.19
N ILE A 196 -0.05 2.75 43.60
CA ILE A 196 -0.29 3.08 42.18
C ILE A 196 -0.06 4.58 41.94
N GLN A 197 -0.59 5.45 42.79
CA GLN A 197 -0.38 6.90 42.69
C GLN A 197 1.10 7.28 42.75
N GLN A 198 1.84 6.70 43.69
CA GLN A 198 3.27 6.95 43.82
C GLN A 198 4.05 6.46 42.58
N TRP A 199 3.65 5.32 42.00
CA TRP A 199 4.22 4.85 40.73
C TRP A 199 3.95 5.82 39.57
N LEU A 200 2.73 6.36 39.47
CA LEU A 200 2.36 7.37 38.46
C LEU A 200 3.24 8.62 38.58
N VAL A 201 3.31 9.21 39.77
CA VAL A 201 4.11 10.43 40.04
C VAL A 201 5.60 10.17 39.85
N THR A 202 6.08 8.94 40.05
CA THR A 202 7.49 8.60 39.82
C THR A 202 7.85 8.66 38.34
N ASN A 203 6.98 8.17 37.45
CA ASN A 203 7.31 7.99 36.03
C ASN A 203 6.73 9.09 35.11
N PHE A 204 5.65 9.76 35.52
CA PHE A 204 4.88 10.65 34.67
C PHE A 204 4.65 12.01 35.33
N ASP A 205 4.48 13.03 34.49
CA ASP A 205 3.93 14.34 34.84
C ASP A 205 2.48 14.44 34.38
N GLU A 206 1.67 15.24 35.06
CA GLU A 206 0.32 15.57 34.60
C GLU A 206 0.38 16.47 33.37
N ASN A 207 -0.34 16.08 32.33
CA ASN A 207 -0.44 16.88 31.11
C ASN A 207 -1.44 18.02 31.33
N SER A 208 -0.94 19.21 31.66
CA SER A 208 -1.77 20.41 31.88
C SER A 208 -2.59 20.82 30.64
N ALA A 209 -2.25 20.33 29.45
CA ALA A 209 -2.97 20.58 28.21
C ALA A 209 -3.99 19.48 27.85
N ALA A 210 -4.10 18.41 28.66
CA ALA A 210 -5.02 17.31 28.39
C ALA A 210 -6.48 17.76 28.54
N ARG A 211 -7.28 17.57 27.49
CA ARG A 211 -8.73 17.68 27.58
C ARG A 211 -9.27 16.44 28.31
N PRO A 212 -10.34 16.53 29.12
CA PRO A 212 -10.86 15.43 29.94
C PRO A 212 -11.24 14.13 29.18
N PHE A 213 -11.32 14.18 27.85
CA PHE A 213 -11.77 13.08 26.99
C PHE A 213 -10.72 12.62 25.96
N GLU A 214 -9.52 13.19 25.99
CA GLU A 214 -8.39 12.69 25.20
C GLU A 214 -7.52 11.83 26.12
N ASN A 215 -7.28 10.56 25.77
CA ASN A 215 -6.46 9.64 26.58
C ASN A 215 -4.99 10.07 26.55
N ASN A 216 -4.64 11.21 27.13
CA ASN A 216 -3.29 11.75 27.18
C ASN A 216 -3.11 12.55 28.47
N ILE A 217 -3.53 11.96 29.59
CA ILE A 217 -3.61 12.60 30.91
C ILE A 217 -2.20 12.76 31.51
N PHE A 218 -1.33 11.81 31.21
CA PHE A 218 0.02 11.74 31.72
C PHE A 218 1.02 11.85 30.57
N ILE A 219 2.16 12.50 30.81
CA ILE A 219 3.31 12.53 29.89
C ILE A 219 4.49 11.88 30.60
N LEU A 220 5.24 11.03 29.89
CA LEU A 220 6.45 10.40 30.45
C LEU A 220 7.51 11.47 30.74
N LYS A 221 8.10 11.42 31.94
CA LYS A 221 9.15 12.38 32.35
C LYS A 221 10.40 12.25 31.47
N GLU A 222 10.87 13.36 30.91
CA GLU A 222 11.99 13.39 29.96
C GLU A 222 13.34 12.97 30.59
N ASN A 223 13.52 13.21 31.89
CA ASN A 223 14.80 12.98 32.58
C ASN A 223 14.90 11.61 33.28
N ILE A 224 14.02 10.66 32.95
CA ILE A 224 14.07 9.31 33.52
C ILE A 224 14.73 8.35 32.54
N ASP A 225 15.97 7.96 32.84
CA ASP A 225 16.71 7.02 32.00
C ASP A 225 16.14 5.59 32.05
N ARG A 226 15.65 5.17 33.22
CA ARG A 226 15.05 3.85 33.46
C ARG A 226 13.82 3.97 34.36
N PRO A 227 12.62 4.11 33.78
CA PRO A 227 11.39 4.16 34.56
C PRO A 227 11.10 2.80 35.20
N ILE A 228 10.44 2.83 36.35
CA ILE A 228 10.09 1.63 37.11
C ILE A 228 8.75 1.11 36.59
N SER A 229 8.62 -0.20 36.37
CA SER A 229 7.36 -0.82 35.93
C SER A 229 6.40 -1.08 37.11
N LEU A 230 5.14 -1.39 36.81
CA LEU A 230 4.11 -1.74 37.80
C LEU A 230 3.61 -3.16 37.55
N ILE A 231 3.60 -4.00 38.58
CA ILE A 231 2.93 -5.30 38.59
C ILE A 231 1.69 -5.15 39.47
N LEU A 232 0.52 -5.18 38.84
CA LEU A 232 -0.78 -5.02 39.48
C LEU A 232 -1.51 -6.36 39.52
N GLU A 233 -1.61 -6.92 40.71
CA GLU A 233 -2.29 -8.19 40.96
C GLU A 233 -3.65 -7.97 41.61
N GLY A 234 -4.67 -8.67 41.14
CA GLY A 234 -5.96 -8.71 41.82
C GLY A 234 -6.99 -9.56 41.09
N PRO A 235 -8.16 -9.85 41.70
CA PRO A 235 -9.19 -10.69 41.09
C PRO A 235 -9.70 -10.15 39.74
N SER A 236 -10.35 -11.01 38.97
CA SER A 236 -11.08 -10.61 37.75
C SER A 236 -12.18 -9.59 38.08
N ARG A 237 -12.55 -8.76 37.08
CA ARG A 237 -13.62 -7.74 37.19
C ARG A 237 -13.36 -6.63 38.22
N THR A 238 -12.10 -6.34 38.50
CA THR A 238 -11.69 -5.21 39.36
C THR A 238 -11.35 -3.94 38.58
N GLY A 239 -11.45 -3.94 37.25
CA GLY A 239 -11.18 -2.75 36.42
C GLY A 239 -9.71 -2.47 36.09
N LYS A 240 -8.79 -3.40 36.39
CA LYS A 240 -7.34 -3.28 36.09
C LYS A 240 -7.06 -2.85 34.66
N THR A 241 -7.63 -3.57 33.69
CA THR A 241 -7.41 -3.35 32.26
C THR A 241 -7.97 -2.01 31.82
N GLU A 242 -9.15 -1.64 32.29
CA GLU A 242 -9.79 -0.37 31.95
C GLU A 242 -8.98 0.82 32.49
N TRP A 243 -8.54 0.74 33.75
CA TRP A 243 -7.67 1.73 34.37
C TRP A 243 -6.33 1.85 33.65
N ALA A 244 -5.63 0.74 33.40
CA ALA A 244 -4.31 0.78 32.76
C ALA A 244 -4.38 1.40 31.36
N ARG A 245 -5.48 1.16 30.62
CA ARG A 245 -5.67 1.68 29.26
C ARG A 245 -6.15 3.14 29.23
N SER A 246 -6.59 3.72 30.35
CA SER A 246 -7.11 5.10 30.39
C SER A 246 -6.03 6.18 30.60
N LEU A 247 -4.79 5.81 30.94
CA LEU A 247 -3.75 6.78 31.31
C LEU A 247 -3.20 7.58 30.12
N GLY A 248 -3.04 6.93 28.95
CA GLY A 248 -2.37 7.57 27.81
C GLY A 248 -2.18 6.67 26.58
N PRO A 249 -1.53 7.14 25.50
CA PRO A 249 -0.99 6.28 24.43
C PRO A 249 -0.15 5.12 24.97
N HIS A 250 -0.55 3.89 24.64
CA HIS A 250 0.07 2.66 25.12
C HIS A 250 0.01 1.53 24.09
N ASN A 251 0.92 0.57 24.22
CA ASN A 251 0.74 -0.75 23.61
C ASN A 251 -0.07 -1.66 24.53
N TYR A 252 -1.00 -2.43 23.99
CA TYR A 252 -1.76 -3.44 24.73
C TYR A 252 -1.41 -4.85 24.23
N ILE A 253 -0.61 -5.57 25.00
CA ILE A 253 -0.14 -6.92 24.70
C ILE A 253 -0.96 -7.89 25.55
N CYS A 254 -1.86 -8.64 24.92
CA CYS A 254 -2.80 -9.52 25.60
C CYS A 254 -2.76 -10.95 25.07
N GLY A 255 -2.64 -11.92 25.97
CA GLY A 255 -2.71 -13.36 25.68
C GLY A 255 -1.47 -13.94 24.98
N TYR A 256 -0.85 -13.20 24.05
CA TYR A 256 0.44 -13.56 23.47
C TYR A 256 1.26 -12.33 23.12
N MET A 257 2.59 -12.46 23.19
CA MET A 257 3.52 -11.41 22.82
C MET A 257 3.77 -11.40 21.31
N ASP A 258 3.35 -10.31 20.65
CA ASP A 258 3.65 -10.03 19.24
C ASP A 258 4.14 -8.59 19.08
N PHE A 259 5.35 -8.45 18.55
CA PHE A 259 6.04 -7.17 18.32
C PHE A 259 6.03 -6.81 16.83
N ASN A 260 4.97 -7.22 16.14
CA ASN A 260 4.76 -6.88 14.74
C ASN A 260 4.68 -5.34 14.59
N PRO A 261 5.46 -4.70 13.72
CA PRO A 261 5.43 -3.24 13.54
C PRO A 261 4.07 -2.68 13.12
N HIS A 262 3.16 -3.53 12.65
CA HIS A 262 1.79 -3.13 12.33
C HIS A 262 0.87 -3.00 13.56
N THR A 263 1.20 -3.63 14.68
CA THR A 263 0.38 -3.65 15.90
C THR A 263 1.11 -3.05 17.10
N PHE A 264 2.42 -3.21 17.16
CA PHE A 264 3.29 -2.65 18.20
C PHE A 264 3.87 -1.32 17.73
N ARG A 265 3.73 -0.30 18.58
CA ARG A 265 4.08 1.08 18.30
C ARG A 265 5.24 1.55 19.18
N ASN A 266 6.19 2.25 18.59
CA ASN A 266 7.29 2.89 19.33
C ASN A 266 6.91 4.31 19.81
N ASP A 267 5.84 4.89 19.28
CA ASP A 267 5.30 6.21 19.66
C ASP A 267 4.28 6.10 20.80
N VAL A 268 4.65 5.41 21.89
CA VAL A 268 3.78 5.23 23.08
C VAL A 268 4.53 5.54 24.37
N MET A 269 3.79 5.78 25.46
CA MET A 269 4.36 6.18 26.74
C MET A 269 4.60 5.02 27.70
N TYR A 270 3.88 3.91 27.53
CA TYR A 270 4.01 2.70 28.35
C TYR A 270 3.45 1.47 27.64
N ASN A 271 3.82 0.29 28.14
CA ASN A 271 3.29 -1.00 27.67
C ASN A 271 2.32 -1.58 28.71
N ILE A 272 1.25 -2.22 28.25
CA ILE A 272 0.35 -3.01 29.09
C ILE A 272 0.52 -4.47 28.71
N ILE A 273 0.79 -5.31 29.71
CA ILE A 273 0.95 -6.75 29.57
C ILE A 273 -0.21 -7.38 30.35
N ASP A 274 -1.22 -7.87 29.64
CA ASP A 274 -2.42 -8.44 30.23
C ASP A 274 -2.55 -9.93 29.87
N ASN A 275 -2.97 -10.73 30.85
CA ASN A 275 -3.21 -12.17 30.67
C ASN A 275 -2.03 -12.93 30.02
N ILE A 276 -0.80 -12.61 30.45
CA ILE A 276 0.42 -13.33 30.05
C ILE A 276 1.05 -13.96 31.28
N ALA A 277 1.24 -15.29 31.24
CA ALA A 277 1.84 -16.03 32.33
C ALA A 277 3.29 -15.59 32.58
N PRO A 278 3.74 -15.51 33.84
CA PRO A 278 5.09 -15.07 34.17
C PRO A 278 6.17 -15.99 33.57
N ARG A 279 5.88 -17.29 33.41
CA ARG A 279 6.78 -18.22 32.72
C ARG A 279 7.05 -17.79 31.27
N ASP A 280 6.01 -17.39 30.54
CA ASP A 280 6.14 -17.00 29.13
C ASP A 280 6.92 -15.70 28.99
N LEU A 281 6.64 -14.72 29.86
CA LEU A 281 7.38 -13.47 29.90
C LEU A 281 8.86 -13.71 30.22
N LYS A 282 9.16 -14.62 31.17
CA LYS A 282 10.53 -14.98 31.59
C LYS A 282 11.35 -15.53 30.44
N LEU A 283 10.74 -16.35 29.59
CA LEU A 283 11.43 -16.99 28.46
C LEU A 283 11.76 -16.03 27.32
N LYS A 284 11.05 -14.91 27.20
CA LYS A 284 11.20 -13.99 26.06
C LYS A 284 11.80 -12.65 26.43
N HIS A 285 11.11 -11.84 27.24
CA HIS A 285 11.36 -10.39 27.33
C HIS A 285 11.21 -9.79 28.73
N TRP A 286 11.42 -10.57 29.80
CA TRP A 286 11.24 -10.09 31.19
C TRP A 286 12.04 -8.84 31.50
N LYS A 287 13.35 -8.85 31.23
CA LYS A 287 14.22 -7.72 31.54
C LYS A 287 13.96 -6.52 30.62
N GLN A 288 13.71 -6.79 29.34
CA GLN A 288 13.44 -5.78 28.32
C GLN A 288 12.20 -4.97 28.66
N LEU A 289 11.10 -5.65 29.02
CA LEU A 289 9.81 -5.03 29.29
C LEU A 289 9.71 -4.48 30.71
N ILE A 290 10.05 -5.28 31.73
CA ILE A 290 9.91 -4.85 33.14
C ILE A 290 11.00 -3.85 33.52
N GLY A 291 12.20 -3.99 32.95
CA GLY A 291 13.34 -3.12 33.24
C GLY A 291 13.43 -1.88 32.36
N ALA A 292 12.41 -1.61 31.54
CA ALA A 292 12.35 -0.48 30.62
C ALA A 292 13.65 -0.31 29.79
N GLU A 293 14.14 -1.39 29.19
CA GLU A 293 15.39 -1.37 28.43
C GLU A 293 15.25 -0.45 27.20
N ARG A 294 16.18 0.49 26.98
CA ARG A 294 16.06 1.56 25.97
C ARG A 294 15.93 1.09 24.54
N ASP A 295 16.79 0.17 24.12
CA ASP A 295 16.86 -0.26 22.74
C ASP A 295 17.14 -1.75 22.71
N TRP A 296 16.20 -2.50 22.15
CA TRP A 296 16.34 -3.95 22.07
C TRP A 296 15.67 -4.46 20.80
N GLN A 297 16.04 -5.68 20.42
CA GLN A 297 15.54 -6.32 19.22
C GLN A 297 14.67 -7.51 19.57
N SER A 298 13.58 -7.66 18.84
CA SER A 298 12.73 -8.83 18.95
C SER A 298 12.43 -9.45 17.59
N LYS A 299 12.27 -10.77 17.58
CA LYS A 299 11.67 -11.48 16.46
C LYS A 299 10.16 -11.50 16.67
N TYR A 300 9.41 -11.22 15.63
CA TYR A 300 7.96 -11.37 15.62
C TYR A 300 7.55 -12.45 14.62
N LYS A 301 6.31 -12.93 14.74
CA LYS A 301 5.84 -14.08 13.97
C LYS A 301 5.89 -13.78 12.47
N TYR A 302 6.49 -14.69 11.69
CA TYR A 302 6.66 -14.57 10.24
C TYR A 302 7.58 -13.41 9.76
N GLY A 303 8.20 -12.67 10.68
CA GLY A 303 9.19 -11.66 10.36
C GLY A 303 10.51 -12.28 9.89
N LYS A 304 11.01 -11.86 8.72
CA LYS A 304 12.32 -12.30 8.20
C LYS A 304 13.50 -11.65 8.92
N LYS A 305 13.29 -10.47 9.50
CA LYS A 305 14.32 -9.69 10.20
C LYS A 305 13.81 -9.29 11.59
N PRO A 306 14.70 -9.17 12.59
CA PRO A 306 14.35 -8.58 13.88
C PRO A 306 13.82 -7.16 13.72
N VAL A 307 12.92 -6.77 14.61
CA VAL A 307 12.40 -5.40 14.73
C VAL A 307 13.14 -4.70 15.84
N GLN A 308 13.50 -3.45 15.61
CA GLN A 308 14.04 -2.56 16.63
C GLN A 308 12.89 -1.99 17.44
N ILE A 309 12.91 -2.24 18.75
CA ILE A 309 11.94 -1.69 19.69
C ILE A 309 12.63 -0.56 20.45
N ILE A 310 12.01 0.61 20.41
CA ILE A 310 12.40 1.75 21.23
C ILE A 310 11.69 1.53 22.57
N GLY A 311 12.43 1.10 23.56
CA GLY A 311 11.99 1.00 24.95
C GLY A 311 12.36 2.26 25.73
N GLY A 312 12.83 2.10 26.97
CA GLY A 312 12.95 3.22 27.91
C GLY A 312 11.60 3.71 28.44
N ILE A 313 10.55 2.91 28.23
CA ILE A 313 9.19 3.16 28.71
C ILE A 313 8.79 2.09 29.72
N PRO A 314 8.02 2.43 30.77
CA PRO A 314 7.62 1.46 31.78
C PRO A 314 6.55 0.50 31.25
N ALA A 315 6.39 -0.63 31.93
CA ALA A 315 5.31 -1.57 31.70
C ALA A 315 4.33 -1.63 32.88
N ILE A 316 3.05 -1.86 32.59
CA ILE A 316 2.00 -2.21 33.54
C ILE A 316 1.63 -3.67 33.27
N ILE A 317 1.99 -4.55 34.19
CA ILE A 317 1.71 -5.98 34.14
C ILE A 317 0.45 -6.23 34.96
N LEU A 318 -0.58 -6.77 34.31
CA LEU A 318 -1.85 -7.11 34.92
C LEU A 318 -1.93 -8.62 35.11
N CYS A 319 -2.13 -9.05 36.34
CA CYS A 319 -2.28 -10.47 36.64
C CYS A 319 -3.40 -10.74 37.66
N ASN A 320 -3.87 -11.98 37.63
CA ASN A 320 -4.79 -12.51 38.62
C ASN A 320 -4.00 -13.37 39.64
N PRO A 321 -4.44 -13.46 40.90
CA PRO A 321 -3.91 -14.41 41.87
C PRO A 321 -3.98 -15.85 41.36
N GLY A 322 -3.04 -16.70 41.78
CA GLY A 322 -3.00 -18.12 41.42
C GLY A 322 -1.63 -18.61 40.92
N SER A 323 -1.40 -19.92 41.01
CA SER A 323 -0.10 -20.56 40.85
C SER A 323 0.60 -20.36 39.50
N ASP A 324 -0.18 -20.16 38.44
CA ASP A 324 0.30 -20.01 37.06
C ASP A 324 0.12 -18.60 36.49
N SER A 325 -0.60 -17.72 37.20
CA SER A 325 -0.88 -16.35 36.76
C SER A 325 -0.24 -15.28 37.65
N SER A 326 -0.07 -15.54 38.94
CA SER A 326 0.54 -14.59 39.88
C SER A 326 2.03 -14.45 39.62
N TYR A 327 2.45 -13.21 39.38
CA TYR A 327 3.87 -12.86 39.28
C TYR A 327 4.55 -12.93 40.65
N SER A 328 3.82 -12.61 41.73
CA SER A 328 4.35 -12.70 43.09
C SER A 328 4.67 -14.15 43.48
N GLU A 329 3.69 -15.05 43.36
CA GLU A 329 3.88 -16.47 43.68
C GLU A 329 4.94 -17.12 42.79
N PHE A 330 4.98 -16.76 41.50
CA PHE A 330 6.01 -17.25 40.59
C PHE A 330 7.42 -16.86 41.04
N LEU A 331 7.61 -15.61 41.46
CA LEU A 331 8.91 -15.09 41.89
C LEU A 331 9.34 -15.62 43.26
N ASP A 332 8.41 -16.01 44.13
CA ASP A 332 8.71 -16.56 45.44
C ASP A 332 9.21 -18.02 45.41
N LYS A 333 9.10 -18.70 44.25
CA LYS A 333 9.72 -20.03 44.04
C LYS A 333 11.23 -19.95 44.23
N ARG A 334 11.82 -20.96 44.90
CA ARG A 334 13.26 -21.00 45.23
C ARG A 334 14.19 -20.83 44.03
N GLU A 335 13.79 -21.33 42.87
CA GLU A 335 14.53 -21.20 41.61
C GLU A 335 14.59 -19.76 41.05
N ASN A 336 13.73 -18.85 41.53
CA ASN A 336 13.56 -17.50 41.00
C ASN A 336 14.12 -16.39 41.92
N ILE A 337 14.88 -16.72 42.96
CA ILE A 337 15.37 -15.74 43.95
C ILE A 337 16.11 -14.55 43.30
N SER A 338 17.04 -14.82 42.38
CA SER A 338 17.78 -13.75 41.68
C SER A 338 16.87 -12.91 40.80
N LEU A 339 15.89 -13.52 40.14
CA LEU A 339 14.90 -12.82 39.32
C LEU A 339 13.98 -11.95 40.19
N ARG A 340 13.60 -12.42 41.37
CA ARG A 340 12.79 -11.69 42.35
C ARG A 340 13.53 -10.46 42.87
N GLN A 341 14.79 -10.60 43.27
CA GLN A 341 15.62 -9.47 43.71
C GLN A 341 15.73 -8.41 42.61
N TRP A 342 16.03 -8.84 41.39
CA TRP A 342 16.10 -7.94 40.24
C TRP A 342 14.74 -7.27 39.97
N THR A 343 13.64 -8.02 39.98
CA THR A 343 12.30 -7.48 39.67
C THR A 343 11.86 -6.46 40.72
N ARG A 344 12.14 -6.67 42.00
CA ARG A 344 11.81 -5.69 43.06
C ARG A 344 12.55 -4.36 42.95
N GLN A 345 13.68 -4.32 42.24
CA GLN A 345 14.41 -3.06 41.96
C GLN A 345 13.86 -2.33 40.73
N ASN A 346 13.22 -3.05 39.80
CA ASN A 346 12.79 -2.52 38.50
C ASN A 346 11.27 -2.40 38.38
N ALA A 347 10.51 -2.98 39.30
CA ALA A 347 9.07 -2.92 39.33
C ALA A 347 8.49 -2.83 40.74
N ARG A 348 7.40 -2.08 40.85
CA ARG A 348 6.57 -1.99 42.05
C ARG A 348 5.47 -3.05 41.99
N PHE A 349 5.18 -3.68 43.13
CA PHE A 349 4.06 -4.61 43.27
C PHE A 349 2.92 -3.94 43.99
N GLU A 350 1.73 -4.01 43.43
CA GLU A 350 0.50 -3.52 44.02
C GLU A 350 -0.57 -4.62 43.96
N PHE A 351 -1.28 -4.80 45.07
CA PHE A 351 -2.31 -5.82 45.21
C PHE A 351 -3.65 -5.14 45.46
N ILE A 352 -4.64 -5.46 44.64
CA ILE A 352 -6.00 -4.92 44.76
C ILE A 352 -7.00 -6.04 45.06
N THR A 353 -7.88 -5.78 46.02
CA THR A 353 -8.94 -6.71 46.43
C THR A 353 -10.33 -6.20 46.06
N SER A 354 -10.47 -4.90 45.84
CA SER A 354 -11.71 -4.23 45.43
C SER A 354 -11.63 -3.65 44.01
N PRO A 355 -12.78 -3.39 43.36
CA PRO A 355 -12.81 -2.68 42.08
C PRO A 355 -12.18 -1.29 42.16
N LEU A 356 -11.41 -0.93 41.12
CA LEU A 356 -10.78 0.39 40.97
C LEU A 356 -11.76 1.48 40.54
N TYR A 357 -13.02 1.19 40.27
CA TYR A 357 -14.01 2.19 39.86
C TYR A 357 -15.35 1.90 40.51
N THR A 358 -16.09 2.97 40.78
CA THR A 358 -17.47 2.88 41.25
C THR A 358 -18.39 2.87 40.05
N LEU A 359 -19.16 1.80 39.86
CA LEU A 359 -20.30 1.83 38.94
C LEU A 359 -21.35 2.77 39.55
N GLN A 360 -21.41 4.03 39.12
CA GLN A 360 -22.67 4.75 39.24
C GLN A 360 -23.65 4.03 38.32
N ARG A 361 -24.45 3.13 38.90
CA ARG A 361 -25.72 2.74 38.28
C ARG A 361 -26.57 4.00 38.35
N ASP A 362 -26.90 4.56 37.21
CA ASP A 362 -27.95 5.59 37.11
C ASP A 362 -29.15 5.13 37.95
N GLY A 363 -29.61 6.03 38.82
CA GLY A 363 -30.47 5.71 39.95
C GLY A 363 -31.71 4.91 39.58
N ILE A 364 -31.77 3.68 40.05
CA ILE A 364 -33.04 2.99 40.37
C ILE A 364 -32.83 2.31 41.71
N ASP A 365 -33.37 2.95 42.75
CA ASP A 365 -33.68 2.30 44.02
C ASP A 365 -34.63 1.14 43.70
N THR A 366 -34.16 -0.10 43.88
CA THR A 366 -35.05 -1.23 44.06
C THR A 366 -34.60 -1.98 45.30
N THR A 367 -35.10 -1.52 46.43
CA THR A 367 -35.35 -2.38 47.59
C THR A 367 -36.26 -3.51 47.14
N MET A 368 -35.70 -4.64 46.75
CA MET A 368 -36.38 -5.93 46.88
C MET A 368 -35.90 -6.56 48.18
N THR A 369 -36.67 -6.29 49.23
CA THR A 369 -36.81 -7.12 50.41
C THR A 369 -36.96 -8.58 49.99
N MET A 370 -35.99 -9.42 50.37
CA MET A 370 -36.20 -10.86 50.39
C MET A 370 -37.03 -11.20 51.63
N THR A 371 -38.28 -11.59 51.38
CA THR A 371 -39.03 -12.52 52.24
C THR A 371 -38.83 -13.93 51.75
#